data_AF-A0AA38JQP2-F1
#
_entry.id   AF-A0AA38JQP2-F1
#
_cell.length_a   1.000
_cell.length_b   1.000
_cell.length_c   1.000
_cell.angle_alpha   90.00
_cell.angle_beta   90.00
_cell.angle_gamma   90.00
#
_symmetry.space_group_name_H-M   'P 1'
#
loop_
_entity.id
_entity.type
_entity.pdbx_description
1 polymer ?
#
loop_
_entity_poly.entity_id
_entity_poly.type
_entity_poly.pdbx_seq_one_letter_code
_entity_poly.pdbx_strand_id
1 'polypeptide(L)'
;MVFIGLGIRVFTCTTAPMHDHNNVAGNLRKTNASDQSGSSPVVRVRVFRKSDSEVVRRLFKTCLLTGEGAPPRAHLAATIKSPSFLCALTFFIMSVMITAAMIFNSEPASHILSGRSSAAKIRLVMVISSALLALWYLCYSIYSHYNLHQVKSSSDKILEDSTDPELRPMGIKAFWVAETVSPVTKKTEIVGCISLGDPPPPPFTSEPGVRVAELCRMVISPHHRRQGIAGALMQACEAHAMANEHKLSAIVLRTTFYQPHARELYAKLGYRIVLETNVRFGNADVPVYLYRKDFMGHKNF
;
A
#
# COMPACT_ATOMS: atom_id res chain seq x y z
N MET A 1 37.41 -39.59 -22.15
CA MET A 1 37.65 -38.37 -22.95
C MET A 1 37.47 -37.18 -22.02
N VAL A 2 38.62 -36.65 -21.58
CA VAL A 2 38.90 -35.36 -20.91
C VAL A 2 38.03 -34.96 -19.69
N PHE A 3 38.58 -35.29 -18.52
CA PHE A 3 38.49 -34.61 -17.23
C PHE A 3 38.83 -33.12 -17.32
N ILE A 4 38.23 -32.27 -16.46
CA ILE A 4 38.80 -31.49 -15.31
C ILE A 4 37.56 -30.97 -14.53
N GLY A 5 37.35 -31.07 -13.22
CA GLY A 5 38.23 -31.15 -12.05
C GLY A 5 38.13 -29.85 -11.23
N LEU A 6 38.12 -29.95 -9.89
CA LEU A 6 37.94 -28.93 -8.83
C LEU A 6 36.47 -28.60 -8.48
N GLY A 7 35.91 -28.94 -7.30
CA GLY A 7 36.52 -29.38 -6.05
C GLY A 7 37.12 -28.21 -5.27
N ILE A 8 36.33 -27.57 -4.39
CA ILE A 8 36.81 -26.89 -3.17
C ILE A 8 35.70 -26.96 -2.10
N ARG A 9 36.16 -27.39 -0.93
CA ARG A 9 35.49 -27.52 0.37
C ARG A 9 35.69 -26.22 1.17
N VAL A 10 34.72 -25.92 2.03
CA VAL A 10 34.86 -25.22 3.33
C VAL A 10 35.38 -23.77 3.32
N PHE A 11 34.51 -22.84 3.72
CA PHE A 11 34.84 -21.89 4.79
C PHE A 11 33.57 -21.56 5.58
N THR A 12 33.44 -22.22 6.74
CA THR A 12 32.70 -21.70 7.88
C THR A 12 33.43 -20.46 8.39
N CYS A 13 32.77 -19.30 8.46
CA CYS A 13 33.25 -18.20 9.28
C CYS A 13 32.23 -17.97 10.41
N THR A 14 32.45 -18.73 11.47
CA THR A 14 32.00 -18.43 12.82
C THR A 14 33.08 -17.57 13.44
N THR A 15 32.80 -16.32 13.76
CA THR A 15 33.54 -15.56 14.77
C THR A 15 32.53 -14.96 15.72
N ALA A 16 32.54 -15.50 16.94
CA ALA A 16 31.81 -15.02 18.09
C ALA A 16 32.62 -13.91 18.80
N PRO A 17 32.35 -13.61 20.07
CA PRO A 17 31.97 -12.29 20.58
C PRO A 17 33.16 -11.42 21.01
N MET A 18 32.94 -10.11 21.12
CA MET A 18 33.87 -9.20 21.79
C MET A 18 33.23 -8.77 23.11
N HIS A 19 33.72 -9.33 24.22
CA HIS A 19 33.36 -8.98 25.59
C HIS A 19 34.51 -8.18 26.23
N ASP A 20 34.13 -7.05 26.83
CA ASP A 20 34.70 -6.32 27.96
C ASP A 20 36.21 -6.05 28.12
N HIS A 21 36.53 -4.78 28.36
CA HIS A 21 36.84 -4.36 29.74
C HIS A 21 36.77 -2.83 29.98
N ASN A 22 36.06 -2.50 31.07
CA ASN A 22 36.26 -1.42 32.07
C ASN A 22 35.99 0.04 31.64
N ASN A 23 34.91 0.70 32.10
CA ASN A 23 34.47 1.01 33.47
C ASN A 23 35.40 2.00 34.20
N VAL A 24 35.09 3.30 34.12
CA VAL A 24 35.28 4.26 35.21
C VAL A 24 34.11 5.24 35.24
N ALA A 25 33.33 5.08 36.32
CA ALA A 25 32.51 6.03 37.06
C ALA A 25 32.38 7.49 36.56
N GLY A 26 31.12 7.92 36.44
CA GLY A 26 30.73 9.32 36.23
C GLY A 26 29.28 9.55 36.66
N ASN A 27 29.07 9.46 37.97
CA ASN A 27 27.83 9.65 38.71
C ASN A 27 27.13 10.98 38.35
N LEU A 28 25.92 10.95 37.78
CA LEU A 28 25.00 12.10 37.84
C LEU A 28 23.52 11.68 37.72
N ARG A 29 22.98 11.43 38.91
CA ARG A 29 21.71 11.99 39.39
C ARG A 29 20.43 11.58 38.67
N LYS A 30 19.81 10.54 39.24
CA LYS A 30 18.36 10.35 39.27
C LYS A 30 17.69 11.66 39.71
N THR A 31 16.86 12.22 38.84
CA THR A 31 15.71 13.02 39.24
C THR A 31 14.47 12.42 38.62
N ASN A 32 13.59 11.97 39.50
CA ASN A 32 12.27 11.44 39.23
C ASN A 32 11.48 12.44 38.36
N ALA A 33 11.01 11.97 37.21
CA ALA A 33 9.84 12.53 36.55
C ALA A 33 8.83 11.39 36.45
N SER A 34 7.91 11.41 37.41
CA SER A 34 6.71 10.62 37.53
C SER A 34 5.75 10.82 36.34
N ASP A 35 5.03 9.73 36.02
CA ASP A 35 3.74 9.69 35.33
C ASP A 35 3.64 10.22 33.89
N GLN A 36 3.97 9.34 32.94
CA GLN A 36 3.18 9.22 31.71
C GLN A 36 2.74 7.77 31.54
N SER A 37 1.68 7.41 32.26
CA SER A 37 0.79 6.31 31.87
C SER A 37 0.17 6.67 30.51
N GLY A 38 0.82 6.25 29.43
CA GLY A 38 0.31 6.40 28.07
C GLY A 38 -0.94 5.53 27.88
N SER A 39 -2.12 6.09 28.16
CA SER A 39 -3.38 5.47 27.75
C SER A 39 -3.36 5.37 26.22
N SER A 40 -3.34 4.14 25.69
CA SER A 40 -3.54 3.95 24.26
C SER A 40 -4.81 4.70 23.83
N PRO A 41 -4.80 5.41 22.70
CA PRO A 41 -5.94 6.21 22.27
C PRO A 41 -7.18 5.32 22.23
N VAL A 42 -8.22 5.71 22.97
CA VAL A 42 -9.48 4.97 23.03
C VAL A 42 -10.17 5.09 21.67
N VAL A 43 -10.17 4.00 20.92
CA VAL A 43 -10.80 3.93 19.60
C VAL A 43 -12.25 3.48 19.78
N ARG A 44 -13.17 4.24 19.22
CA ARG A 44 -14.60 3.91 19.18
C ARG A 44 -15.01 3.62 17.75
N VAL A 45 -15.64 2.47 17.53
CA VAL A 45 -16.28 2.13 16.25
C VAL A 45 -17.76 2.48 16.33
N ARG A 46 -18.27 3.16 15.31
CA ARG A 46 -19.70 3.48 15.20
C ARG A 46 -20.17 3.46 13.76
N VAL A 47 -21.48 3.41 13.59
CA VAL A 47 -22.13 3.55 12.29
C VAL A 47 -21.84 4.95 11.72
N PHE A 48 -21.64 4.99 10.41
CA PHE A 48 -21.42 6.22 9.64
C PHE A 48 -22.61 7.18 9.70
N ARG A 49 -22.29 8.46 9.66
CA ARG A 49 -23.27 9.55 9.59
C ARG A 49 -23.00 10.36 8.34
N LYS A 50 -24.05 10.90 7.72
CA LYS A 50 -23.92 11.78 6.55
C LYS A 50 -23.06 13.04 6.82
N SER A 51 -23.00 13.50 8.07
CA SER A 51 -22.09 14.58 8.48
C SER A 51 -20.60 14.24 8.29
N ASP A 52 -20.26 12.95 8.29
CA ASP A 52 -18.90 12.45 8.21
C ASP A 52 -18.39 12.31 6.77
N SER A 53 -19.26 12.43 5.76
CA SER A 53 -18.96 12.14 4.35
C SER A 53 -17.69 12.84 3.86
N GLU A 54 -17.55 14.13 4.17
CA GLU A 54 -16.41 14.94 3.73
C GLU A 54 -15.09 14.49 4.38
N VAL A 55 -15.15 14.13 5.67
CA VAL A 55 -13.98 13.66 6.42
C VAL A 55 -13.56 12.28 5.94
N VAL A 56 -14.50 11.36 5.76
CA VAL A 56 -14.26 10.01 5.21
C VAL A 56 -13.70 10.09 3.80
N ARG A 57 -14.25 10.96 2.94
CA ARG A 57 -13.76 11.19 1.58
C ARG A 57 -12.30 11.66 1.59
N ARG A 58 -11.97 12.62 2.46
CA ARG A 58 -10.61 13.12 2.62
C ARG A 58 -9.69 12.01 3.11
N LEU A 59 -10.10 11.25 4.13
CA LEU A 59 -9.35 10.11 4.66
C LEU A 59 -9.07 9.06 3.58
N PHE A 60 -10.06 8.73 2.76
CA PHE A 60 -9.93 7.76 1.68
C PHE A 60 -8.94 8.25 0.61
N LYS A 61 -9.07 9.52 0.17
CA LYS A 61 -8.12 10.16 -0.75
C LYS A 61 -6.70 10.16 -0.18
N THR A 62 -6.54 10.53 1.08
CA THR A 62 -5.23 10.50 1.74
C THR A 62 -4.67 9.08 1.77
N CYS A 63 -5.44 8.08 2.20
CA CYS A 63 -4.95 6.70 2.27
C CYS A 63 -4.58 6.11 0.91
N LEU A 64 -5.30 6.46 -0.16
CA LEU A 64 -5.07 5.89 -1.49
C LEU A 64 -4.09 6.68 -2.36
N LEU A 65 -3.98 7.99 -2.20
CA LEU A 65 -3.21 8.84 -3.11
C LEU A 65 -1.95 9.42 -2.48
N THR A 66 -2.03 9.97 -1.27
CA THR A 66 -0.98 10.86 -0.74
C THR A 66 -0.35 10.40 0.58
N GLY A 67 -0.92 9.41 1.25
CA GLY A 67 -0.51 8.93 2.56
C GLY A 67 0.74 8.05 2.53
N GLU A 68 1.33 7.82 3.69
CA GLU A 68 2.39 6.82 3.84
C GLU A 68 1.83 5.42 3.59
N GLY A 69 2.54 4.62 2.78
CA GLY A 69 2.06 3.33 2.31
C GLY A 69 0.86 3.40 1.36
N ALA A 70 0.56 4.57 0.79
CA ALA A 70 -0.39 4.66 -0.31
C ALA A 70 0.10 3.80 -1.50
N PRO A 71 -0.80 3.09 -2.20
CA PRO A 71 -0.42 2.21 -3.30
C PRO A 71 0.53 2.85 -4.32
N PRO A 72 0.32 4.10 -4.81
CA PRO A 72 1.22 4.73 -5.77
C PRO A 72 2.67 4.83 -5.30
N ARG A 73 2.89 5.07 -4.00
CA ARG A 73 4.23 5.10 -3.42
C ARG A 73 4.85 3.71 -3.32
N ALA A 74 4.07 2.71 -2.93
CA ALA A 74 4.54 1.33 -2.85
C ALA A 74 4.94 0.80 -4.23
N HIS A 75 4.17 1.12 -5.27
CA HIS A 75 4.53 0.76 -6.62
C HIS A 75 5.68 1.60 -7.16
N LEU A 76 5.74 2.91 -6.92
CA LEU A 76 6.93 3.69 -7.31
C LEU A 76 8.20 3.08 -6.71
N ALA A 77 8.15 2.68 -5.43
CA ALA A 77 9.24 1.96 -4.80
C ALA A 77 9.54 0.61 -5.45
N ALA A 78 8.53 -0.14 -5.91
CA ALA A 78 8.71 -1.37 -6.66
C ALA A 78 9.28 -1.13 -8.08
N THR A 79 8.82 -0.10 -8.78
CA THR A 79 9.30 0.30 -10.12
C THR A 79 10.75 0.75 -10.06
N ILE A 80 11.12 1.54 -9.05
CA ILE A 80 12.52 1.99 -8.86
C ILE A 80 13.45 0.78 -8.64
N LYS A 81 12.94 -0.31 -8.05
CA LYS A 81 13.69 -1.56 -7.86
C LYS A 81 13.63 -2.50 -9.07
N SER A 82 12.85 -2.17 -10.11
CA SER A 82 12.73 -3.04 -11.27
C SER A 82 14.04 -3.06 -12.08
N PRO A 83 14.46 -4.23 -12.60
CA PRO A 83 15.68 -4.31 -13.41
C PRO A 83 15.66 -3.38 -14.63
N SER A 84 14.50 -3.23 -15.28
CA SER A 84 14.34 -2.35 -16.44
C SER A 84 14.57 -0.88 -16.09
N PHE A 85 14.04 -0.41 -14.96
CA PHE A 85 14.28 0.96 -14.49
C PHE A 85 15.75 1.18 -14.13
N LEU A 86 16.38 0.24 -13.44
CA LEU A 86 17.80 0.33 -13.09
C LEU A 86 18.67 0.38 -14.33
N CYS A 87 18.41 -0.44 -15.34
CA CYS A 87 19.09 -0.37 -16.63
C CYS A 87 18.92 1.01 -17.28
N ALA A 88 17.69 1.52 -17.39
CA ALA A 88 17.44 2.85 -17.97
C ALA A 88 18.17 3.97 -17.21
N LEU A 89 18.18 3.92 -15.87
CA LEU A 89 18.89 4.86 -15.03
C LEU A 89 20.42 4.78 -15.22
N THR A 90 20.98 3.57 -15.33
CA THR A 90 22.42 3.40 -15.58
C THR A 90 22.82 3.96 -16.95
N PHE A 91 22.03 3.72 -18.01
CA PHE A 91 22.28 4.32 -19.33
C PHE A 91 22.23 5.84 -19.27
N PHE A 92 21.26 6.40 -18.53
CA PHE A 92 21.17 7.85 -18.32
C PHE A 92 22.41 8.41 -17.61
N ILE A 93 22.82 7.80 -16.49
CA ILE A 93 24.02 8.22 -15.74
C ILE A 93 25.27 8.11 -16.61
N MET A 94 25.45 7.01 -17.34
CA MET A 94 26.59 6.83 -18.24
C MET A 94 26.61 7.89 -19.35
N SER A 95 25.46 8.24 -19.92
CA SER A 95 25.34 9.30 -20.92
C SER A 95 25.75 10.67 -20.37
N VAL A 96 25.33 10.99 -19.15
CA VAL A 96 25.71 12.21 -18.43
C VAL A 96 27.21 12.23 -18.13
N MET A 97 27.77 11.12 -17.64
CA MET A 97 29.20 11.01 -17.32
C MET A 97 30.10 11.14 -18.55
N ILE A 98 29.74 10.49 -19.67
CA ILE A 98 30.44 10.62 -20.95
C ILE A 98 30.41 12.08 -21.42
N THR A 99 29.26 12.74 -21.30
CA THR A 99 29.10 14.15 -21.68
C THR A 99 29.98 15.06 -20.80
N ALA A 100 29.99 14.83 -19.49
CA ALA A 100 30.82 15.60 -18.55
C ALA A 100 32.32 15.39 -18.81
N ALA A 101 32.78 14.14 -18.92
CA ALA A 101 34.19 13.82 -19.18
C ALA A 101 34.71 14.49 -20.47
N MET A 102 33.88 14.56 -21.51
CA MET A 102 34.24 15.20 -22.78
C MET A 102 34.28 16.73 -22.70
N ILE A 103 33.52 17.35 -21.79
CA ILE A 103 33.60 18.79 -21.49
C ILE A 103 34.89 19.09 -20.73
N PHE A 104 35.26 18.26 -19.76
CA PHE A 104 36.49 18.47 -18.97
C PHE A 104 37.77 18.13 -19.75
N ASN A 105 37.72 17.14 -20.64
CA ASN A 105 38.86 16.75 -21.48
C ASN A 105 39.03 17.62 -22.74
N SER A 106 38.12 18.57 -23.01
CA SER A 106 38.34 19.52 -24.10
C SER A 106 39.36 20.57 -23.65
N GLU A 107 40.63 20.38 -24.02
CA GLU A 107 41.66 21.40 -23.85
C GLU A 107 41.23 22.74 -24.50
N PRO A 108 41.63 23.89 -23.91
CA PRO A 108 41.41 25.21 -24.46
C PRO A 108 42.39 25.50 -25.62
N ALA A 109 42.40 24.64 -26.64
CA ALA A 109 43.20 24.87 -27.84
C ALA A 109 42.40 25.75 -28.83
N SER A 110 42.82 26.99 -28.91
CA SER A 110 42.37 28.06 -29.78
C SER A 110 42.31 27.66 -31.27
N HIS A 111 41.28 28.14 -31.98
CA HIS A 111 41.15 28.21 -33.44
C HIS A 111 40.90 26.92 -34.25
N ILE A 112 39.71 26.28 -34.12
CA ILE A 112 39.00 25.71 -35.29
C ILE A 112 37.50 25.99 -35.14
N LEU A 113 37.05 27.02 -35.86
CA LEU A 113 35.77 27.69 -35.74
C LEU A 113 34.82 27.27 -36.88
N SER A 114 34.00 26.24 -36.66
CA SER A 114 32.62 26.11 -37.23
C SER A 114 31.96 24.75 -36.92
N GLY A 115 32.71 23.64 -36.85
CA GLY A 115 32.13 22.29 -36.69
C GLY A 115 31.92 21.79 -35.25
N ARG A 116 32.55 22.38 -34.23
CA ARG A 116 32.47 21.88 -32.83
C ARG A 116 31.19 22.29 -32.09
N SER A 117 30.53 23.39 -32.51
CA SER A 117 29.31 23.88 -31.83
C SER A 117 28.06 23.05 -32.15
N SER A 118 28.00 22.41 -33.33
CA SER A 118 26.87 21.59 -33.74
C SER A 118 26.86 20.24 -33.03
N ALA A 119 28.00 19.56 -32.92
CA ALA A 119 28.12 18.27 -32.23
C ALA A 119 27.84 18.38 -30.72
N ALA A 120 28.19 19.48 -30.07
CA ALA A 120 27.84 19.72 -28.66
C ALA A 120 26.33 19.91 -28.47
N LYS A 121 25.67 20.67 -29.35
CA LYS A 121 24.21 20.87 -29.33
C LYS A 121 23.44 19.57 -29.58
N ILE A 122 23.85 18.76 -30.56
CA ILE A 122 23.23 17.47 -30.87
C ILE A 122 23.30 16.52 -29.66
N ARG A 123 24.44 16.49 -28.95
CA ARG A 123 24.62 15.64 -27.76
C ARG A 123 23.78 16.07 -26.58
N LEU A 124 23.71 17.37 -26.30
CA LEU A 124 22.82 17.91 -25.27
C LEU A 124 21.36 17.54 -25.54
N VAL A 125 20.93 17.63 -26.81
CA VAL A 125 19.58 17.23 -27.23
C VAL A 125 19.33 15.73 -27.03
N MET A 126 20.30 14.86 -27.28
CA MET A 126 20.17 13.42 -27.03
C MET A 126 20.04 13.10 -25.53
N VAL A 127 20.86 13.73 -24.68
CA VAL A 127 20.80 13.55 -23.22
C VAL A 127 19.45 14.01 -22.70
N ILE A 128 19.00 15.22 -23.07
CA ILE A 128 17.69 15.76 -22.66
C ILE A 128 16.55 14.87 -23.17
N SER A 129 16.60 14.44 -24.44
CA SER A 129 15.58 13.55 -25.02
C SER A 129 15.50 12.21 -24.27
N SER A 130 16.65 11.62 -23.91
CA SER A 130 16.68 10.37 -23.14
C SER A 130 16.13 10.55 -21.72
N ALA A 131 16.44 11.68 -21.06
CA ALA A 131 15.92 12.02 -19.74
C ALA A 131 14.40 12.22 -19.77
N LEU A 132 13.91 12.96 -20.77
CA LEU A 132 12.49 13.22 -20.96
C LEU A 132 11.73 11.95 -21.32
N LEU A 133 12.30 11.05 -22.11
CA LEU A 133 11.69 9.76 -22.42
C LEU A 133 11.63 8.85 -21.19
N ALA A 134 12.68 8.81 -20.37
CA ALA A 134 12.69 8.07 -19.11
C ALA A 134 11.67 8.62 -18.10
N LEU A 135 11.59 9.95 -17.98
CA LEU A 135 10.58 10.63 -17.15
C LEU A 135 9.17 10.38 -17.67
N TRP A 136 8.96 10.49 -18.97
CA TRP A 136 7.68 10.21 -19.62
C TRP A 136 7.26 8.75 -19.41
N TYR A 137 8.18 7.79 -19.57
CA TYR A 137 7.91 6.38 -19.30
C TYR A 137 7.56 6.14 -17.82
N LEU A 138 8.25 6.79 -16.88
CA LEU A 138 7.94 6.68 -15.46
C LEU A 138 6.53 7.25 -15.17
N CYS A 139 6.23 8.45 -15.66
CA CYS A 139 4.92 9.07 -15.53
C CYS A 139 3.82 8.25 -16.19
N TYR A 140 4.07 7.70 -17.39
CA TYR A 140 3.14 6.85 -18.12
C TYR A 140 2.94 5.50 -17.42
N SER A 141 4.00 4.89 -16.87
CA SER A 141 3.92 3.64 -16.10
C SER A 141 3.05 3.85 -14.86
N ILE A 142 3.28 4.93 -14.11
CA ILE A 142 2.45 5.29 -12.95
C ILE A 142 1.01 5.55 -13.39
N TYR A 143 0.80 6.34 -14.44
CA TYR A 143 -0.54 6.70 -14.92
C TYR A 143 -1.34 5.51 -15.45
N SER A 144 -0.73 4.68 -16.31
CA SER A 144 -1.37 3.55 -17.00
C SER A 144 -1.70 2.41 -16.05
N HIS A 145 -0.85 2.15 -15.04
CA HIS A 145 -1.09 1.08 -14.09
C HIS A 145 -2.02 1.50 -12.94
N TYR A 146 -2.00 2.77 -12.52
CA TYR A 146 -2.92 3.25 -11.48
C TYR A 146 -4.28 3.64 -11.98
N ASN A 147 -4.45 3.75 -13.30
CA ASN A 147 -5.69 4.06 -13.98
C ASN A 147 -6.52 4.99 -13.09
N LEU A 148 -5.99 6.20 -12.82
CA LEU A 148 -6.44 7.12 -11.76
C LEU A 148 -7.98 7.30 -11.76
N HIS A 149 -8.59 7.07 -12.92
CA HIS A 149 -10.01 6.87 -13.15
C HIS A 149 -10.70 5.87 -12.21
N GLN A 150 -10.13 4.71 -11.88
CA GLN A 150 -10.71 3.75 -10.92
C GLN A 150 -10.69 4.26 -9.48
N VAL A 151 -9.63 4.96 -9.07
CA VAL A 151 -9.56 5.58 -7.72
C VAL A 151 -10.51 6.77 -7.64
N LYS A 152 -10.58 7.59 -8.71
CA LYS A 152 -11.52 8.69 -8.84
C LYS A 152 -12.97 8.18 -8.85
N SER A 153 -13.27 7.17 -9.67
CA SER A 153 -14.57 6.48 -9.70
C SER A 153 -14.93 5.84 -8.36
N SER A 154 -13.98 5.25 -7.64
CA SER A 154 -14.23 4.71 -6.30
C SER A 154 -14.50 5.82 -5.26
N SER A 155 -13.79 6.94 -5.33
CA SER A 155 -14.04 8.12 -4.48
C SER A 155 -15.36 8.82 -4.82
N ASP A 156 -15.75 8.85 -6.09
CA ASP A 156 -16.98 9.48 -6.56
C ASP A 156 -18.18 8.57 -6.29
N LYS A 157 -18.02 7.24 -6.39
CA LYS A 157 -19.02 6.27 -5.92
C LYS A 157 -19.27 6.37 -4.43
N ILE A 158 -18.27 6.70 -3.59
CA ILE A 158 -18.50 6.96 -2.16
C ILE A 158 -19.44 8.17 -1.97
N LEU A 159 -19.36 9.19 -2.84
CA LEU A 159 -20.23 10.36 -2.80
C LEU A 159 -21.65 10.04 -3.26
N GLU A 160 -21.82 9.31 -4.36
CA GLU A 160 -23.15 8.85 -4.83
C GLU A 160 -23.83 7.92 -3.82
N ASP A 161 -23.08 6.98 -3.26
CA ASP A 161 -23.54 6.04 -2.22
C ASP A 161 -23.83 6.79 -0.90
N SER A 162 -23.14 7.90 -0.61
CA SER A 162 -23.43 8.75 0.57
C SER A 162 -24.75 9.52 0.52
N THR A 163 -25.34 9.63 -0.68
CA THR A 163 -26.71 10.13 -0.88
C THR A 163 -27.76 9.03 -0.75
N ASP A 164 -27.34 7.76 -0.73
CA ASP A 164 -28.24 6.61 -0.63
C ASP A 164 -28.78 6.47 0.81
N PRO A 165 -30.11 6.50 1.01
CA PRO A 165 -30.70 6.13 2.30
C PRO A 165 -30.32 4.70 2.77
N GLU A 166 -29.77 3.84 1.89
CA GLU A 166 -29.29 2.48 2.18
C GLU A 166 -27.99 2.39 2.99
N LEU A 167 -27.21 3.45 3.19
CA LEU A 167 -26.05 3.40 4.10
C LEU A 167 -26.41 3.40 5.59
N ARG A 168 -27.71 3.52 5.91
CA ARG A 168 -28.23 3.16 7.23
C ARG A 168 -28.16 1.64 7.37
N PRO A 169 -27.80 1.09 8.55
CA PRO A 169 -27.75 -0.34 8.81
C PRO A 169 -29.17 -0.94 8.94
N MET A 170 -30.05 -0.64 7.99
CA MET A 170 -31.41 -1.17 7.89
C MET A 170 -31.43 -2.53 7.16
N GLY A 171 -30.27 -2.97 6.65
CA GLY A 171 -30.10 -4.24 5.96
C GLY A 171 -28.67 -4.78 6.11
N ILE A 172 -28.31 -5.71 5.22
CA ILE A 172 -26.96 -6.32 5.19
C ILE A 172 -25.89 -5.27 4.89
N LYS A 173 -26.23 -4.26 4.08
CA LYS A 173 -25.34 -3.15 3.76
C LYS A 173 -25.22 -2.21 4.96
N ALA A 174 -23.98 -1.87 5.29
CA ALA A 174 -23.70 -0.94 6.35
C ALA A 174 -22.28 -0.37 6.23
N PHE A 175 -22.08 0.79 6.83
CA PHE A 175 -20.80 1.50 6.81
C PHE A 175 -20.44 1.93 8.22
N TRP A 176 -19.19 1.64 8.62
CA TRP A 176 -18.66 1.99 9.93
C TRP A 176 -17.47 2.92 9.80
N VAL A 177 -17.33 3.76 10.81
CA VAL A 177 -16.19 4.64 11.01
C VAL A 177 -15.57 4.36 12.37
N ALA A 178 -14.24 4.42 12.41
CA ALA A 178 -13.48 4.42 13.64
C ALA A 178 -13.11 5.86 13.97
N GLU A 179 -13.49 6.30 15.16
CA GLU A 179 -13.14 7.61 15.69
C GLU A 179 -12.24 7.47 16.92
N THR A 180 -11.32 8.42 17.07
CA THR A 180 -10.46 8.54 18.24
C THR A 180 -10.45 9.99 18.69
N VAL A 181 -10.01 10.24 19.93
CA VAL A 181 -9.79 11.61 20.41
C VAL A 181 -8.34 11.99 20.13
N SER A 182 -8.16 13.02 19.31
CA SER A 182 -6.83 13.55 18.99
C SER A 182 -6.15 14.02 20.28
N PRO A 183 -4.91 13.58 20.58
CA PRO A 183 -4.22 13.98 21.80
C PRO A 183 -3.91 15.49 21.80
N VAL A 184 -3.71 16.07 20.62
CA VAL A 184 -3.35 17.48 20.39
C VAL A 184 -4.58 18.37 20.42
N THR A 185 -5.58 18.07 19.59
CA THR A 185 -6.75 18.96 19.45
C THR A 185 -7.85 18.70 20.46
N LYS A 186 -7.77 17.57 21.18
CA LYS A 186 -8.83 17.03 22.08
C LYS A 186 -10.19 16.86 21.40
N LYS A 187 -10.23 16.90 20.07
CA LYS A 187 -11.43 16.68 19.26
C LYS A 187 -11.48 15.26 18.74
N THR A 188 -12.70 14.77 18.56
CA THR A 188 -12.95 13.49 17.90
C THR A 188 -12.58 13.59 16.42
N GLU A 189 -11.76 12.67 15.96
CA GLU A 189 -11.32 12.56 14.57
C GLU A 189 -11.60 11.16 14.02
N ILE A 190 -12.02 11.11 12.75
CA ILE A 190 -12.25 9.84 12.05
C ILE A 190 -10.92 9.36 11.49
N VAL A 191 -10.51 8.18 11.91
CA VAL A 191 -9.18 7.60 11.61
C VAL A 191 -9.25 6.32 10.80
N GLY A 192 -10.45 5.77 10.59
CA GLY A 192 -10.64 4.62 9.72
C GLY A 192 -12.10 4.47 9.30
N CYS A 193 -12.32 3.70 8.25
CA CYS A 193 -13.66 3.30 7.84
C CYS A 193 -13.65 1.95 7.13
N ILE A 194 -14.84 1.35 7.04
CA ILE A 194 -15.10 0.07 6.38
C ILE A 194 -16.56 0.01 5.95
N SER A 195 -16.85 -0.76 4.90
CA SER A 195 -18.21 -1.00 4.42
C SER A 195 -18.46 -2.46 4.16
N LEU A 196 -19.69 -2.89 4.39
CA LEU A 196 -20.24 -4.16 3.96
C LEU A 196 -21.24 -3.88 2.84
N GLY A 197 -21.03 -4.50 1.68
CA GLY A 197 -21.81 -4.27 0.47
C GLY A 197 -22.36 -5.57 -0.13
N ASP A 198 -22.88 -5.45 -1.34
CA ASP A 198 -23.40 -6.58 -2.09
C ASP A 198 -22.33 -7.67 -2.29
N PRO A 199 -22.74 -8.95 -2.37
CA PRO A 199 -21.80 -10.01 -2.67
C PRO A 199 -21.16 -9.81 -4.04
N PRO A 200 -19.93 -10.33 -4.24
CA PRO A 200 -19.31 -10.30 -5.54
C PRO A 200 -20.09 -11.19 -6.53
N PRO A 201 -19.96 -10.93 -7.84
CA PRO A 201 -20.56 -11.79 -8.87
C PRO A 201 -20.07 -13.25 -8.77
N PRO A 202 -20.77 -14.21 -9.43
CA PRO A 202 -20.41 -15.63 -9.43
C PRO A 202 -18.92 -15.89 -9.67
N PRO A 203 -18.33 -16.95 -9.09
CA PRO A 203 -18.99 -18.16 -8.56
C PRO A 203 -19.46 -18.12 -7.09
N PHE A 204 -19.38 -16.98 -6.40
CA PHE A 204 -19.56 -16.90 -4.94
C PHE A 204 -21.01 -16.77 -4.44
N THR A 205 -21.94 -16.46 -5.34
CA THR A 205 -23.38 -16.32 -5.06
C THR A 205 -24.21 -17.47 -5.63
N SER A 206 -23.55 -18.55 -6.06
CA SER A 206 -24.16 -19.61 -6.87
C SER A 206 -24.98 -20.62 -6.05
N GLU A 207 -24.84 -20.64 -4.72
CA GLU A 207 -25.47 -21.64 -3.86
C GLU A 207 -26.80 -21.12 -3.28
N PRO A 208 -27.92 -21.81 -3.53
CA PRO A 208 -29.21 -21.46 -2.95
C PRO A 208 -29.14 -21.43 -1.42
N GLY A 209 -29.56 -20.32 -0.80
CA GLY A 209 -29.60 -20.17 0.66
C GLY A 209 -28.30 -19.66 1.30
N VAL A 210 -27.21 -19.52 0.53
CA VAL A 210 -25.96 -18.93 1.02
C VAL A 210 -26.02 -17.41 0.89
N ARG A 211 -26.01 -16.72 2.03
CA ARG A 211 -25.99 -15.24 2.07
C ARG A 211 -24.59 -14.75 2.34
N VAL A 212 -24.01 -14.11 1.33
CA VAL A 212 -22.65 -13.55 1.38
C VAL A 212 -22.73 -12.04 1.24
N ALA A 213 -21.80 -11.34 1.88
CA ALA A 213 -21.58 -9.92 1.66
C ALA A 213 -20.10 -9.64 1.40
N GLU A 214 -19.82 -8.62 0.60
CA GLU A 214 -18.46 -8.19 0.31
C GLU A 214 -18.03 -7.07 1.25
N LEU A 215 -16.87 -7.25 1.85
CA LEU A 215 -16.22 -6.20 2.62
C LEU A 215 -15.41 -5.29 1.68
N CYS A 216 -15.78 -4.02 1.71
CA CYS A 216 -15.32 -3.00 0.77
C CYS A 216 -14.77 -1.78 1.52
N ARG A 217 -13.93 -1.01 0.81
CA ARG A 217 -13.51 0.36 1.19
C ARG A 217 -12.87 0.48 2.59
N MET A 218 -12.18 -0.56 3.05
CA MET A 218 -11.44 -0.51 4.30
C MET A 218 -10.21 0.38 4.17
N VAL A 219 -10.15 1.47 4.93
CA VAL A 219 -8.95 2.33 5.02
C VAL A 219 -8.70 2.77 6.46
N ILE A 220 -7.42 2.97 6.79
CA ILE A 220 -6.98 3.47 8.09
C ILE A 220 -5.91 4.52 7.86
N SER A 221 -6.09 5.66 8.54
CA SER A 221 -5.14 6.76 8.58
C SER A 221 -3.73 6.23 8.83
N PRO A 222 -2.74 6.58 7.99
CA PRO A 222 -1.37 6.08 8.13
C PRO A 222 -0.80 6.28 9.55
N HIS A 223 -1.12 7.41 10.18
CA HIS A 223 -0.67 7.78 11.53
C HIS A 223 -1.33 6.96 12.66
N HIS A 224 -2.40 6.22 12.35
CA HIS A 224 -3.18 5.43 13.33
C HIS A 224 -3.13 3.92 13.03
N ARG A 225 -2.23 3.48 12.15
CA ARG A 225 -2.04 2.05 11.87
C ARG A 225 -1.37 1.36 13.05
N ARG A 226 -1.50 0.03 13.08
CA ARG A 226 -0.91 -0.85 14.11
C ARG A 226 -1.45 -0.63 15.54
N GLN A 227 -2.56 0.09 15.68
CA GLN A 227 -3.26 0.33 16.95
C GLN A 227 -4.53 -0.53 17.12
N GLY A 228 -4.65 -1.65 16.39
CA GLY A 228 -5.83 -2.53 16.48
C GLY A 228 -7.12 -2.02 15.83
N ILE A 229 -7.14 -0.78 15.31
CA ILE A 229 -8.32 -0.14 14.66
C ILE A 229 -8.92 -1.02 13.55
N ALA A 230 -8.05 -1.62 12.74
CA ALA A 230 -8.44 -2.52 11.66
C ALA A 230 -9.29 -3.69 12.18
N GLY A 231 -8.80 -4.34 13.23
CA GLY A 231 -9.49 -5.47 13.86
C GLY A 231 -10.82 -5.04 14.48
N ALA A 232 -10.86 -3.88 15.14
CA ALA A 232 -12.10 -3.35 15.72
C ALA A 232 -13.18 -3.08 14.66
N LEU A 233 -12.79 -2.52 13.51
CA LEU A 233 -13.69 -2.30 12.37
C LEU A 233 -14.20 -3.63 11.79
N MET A 234 -13.30 -4.60 11.58
CA MET A 234 -13.67 -5.93 11.09
C MET A 234 -14.62 -6.65 12.05
N GLN A 235 -14.36 -6.60 13.35
CA GLN A 235 -15.23 -7.18 14.38
C GLN A 235 -16.62 -6.56 14.36
N ALA A 236 -16.75 -5.25 14.15
CA ALA A 236 -18.05 -4.60 14.01
C ALA A 236 -18.82 -5.12 12.78
N CYS A 237 -18.14 -5.30 11.64
CA CYS A 237 -18.76 -5.90 10.45
C CYS A 237 -19.15 -7.36 10.66
N GLU A 238 -18.29 -8.16 11.29
CA GLU A 238 -18.58 -9.57 11.60
C GLU A 238 -19.75 -9.70 12.58
N ALA A 239 -19.81 -8.86 13.61
CA ALA A 239 -20.92 -8.82 14.56
C ALA A 239 -22.24 -8.45 13.86
N HIS A 240 -22.21 -7.48 12.94
CA HIS A 240 -23.37 -7.12 12.12
C HIS A 240 -23.81 -8.27 11.22
N ALA A 241 -22.86 -8.93 10.54
CA ALA A 241 -23.12 -10.08 9.68
C ALA A 241 -23.76 -11.27 10.42
N MET A 242 -23.35 -11.49 11.67
CA MET A 242 -23.85 -12.57 12.52
C MET A 242 -25.14 -12.20 13.26
N ALA A 243 -25.58 -10.95 13.24
CA ALA A 243 -26.81 -10.54 13.89
C ALA A 243 -28.01 -11.32 13.34
N ASN A 244 -28.96 -11.66 14.23
CA ASN A 244 -30.06 -12.60 13.96
C ASN A 244 -30.94 -12.21 12.76
N GLU A 245 -31.00 -10.94 12.41
CA GLU A 245 -31.80 -10.40 11.31
C GLU A 245 -31.14 -10.62 9.93
N HIS A 246 -29.82 -10.75 9.89
CA HIS A 246 -29.06 -10.85 8.64
C HIS A 246 -28.58 -12.28 8.37
N LYS A 247 -28.12 -13.00 9.41
CA LYS A 247 -27.54 -14.36 9.36
C LYS A 247 -26.81 -14.63 8.04
N LEU A 248 -25.71 -13.91 7.83
CA LEU A 248 -24.82 -14.18 6.71
C LEU A 248 -24.10 -15.51 6.93
N SER A 249 -23.94 -16.26 5.85
CA SER A 249 -23.16 -17.50 5.83
C SER A 249 -21.66 -17.20 5.85
N ALA A 250 -21.23 -16.14 5.14
CA ALA A 250 -19.84 -15.74 5.04
C ALA A 250 -19.65 -14.25 4.69
N ILE A 251 -18.47 -13.72 5.01
CA ILE A 251 -17.95 -12.48 4.41
C ILE A 251 -16.82 -12.82 3.45
N VAL A 252 -16.80 -12.12 2.32
CA VAL A 252 -15.71 -12.18 1.34
C VAL A 252 -15.07 -10.81 1.14
N LEU A 253 -13.81 -10.78 0.71
CA LEU A 253 -13.09 -9.56 0.38
C LEU A 253 -12.02 -9.80 -0.68
N ARG A 254 -11.70 -8.75 -1.43
CA ARG A 254 -10.64 -8.78 -2.45
C ARG A 254 -9.47 -7.90 -2.03
N THR A 255 -8.26 -8.40 -2.21
CA THR A 255 -7.03 -7.62 -1.99
C THR A 255 -5.96 -7.99 -3.00
N THR A 256 -5.15 -7.01 -3.40
CA THR A 256 -4.09 -7.21 -4.38
C THR A 256 -2.81 -7.72 -3.72
N PHE A 257 -1.91 -8.27 -4.52
CA PHE A 257 -0.57 -8.67 -4.06
C PHE A 257 0.21 -7.51 -3.39
N TYR A 258 -0.03 -6.27 -3.83
CA TYR A 258 0.65 -5.07 -3.34
C TYR A 258 0.25 -4.62 -1.93
N GLN A 259 -0.64 -5.35 -1.24
CA GLN A 259 -1.13 -5.01 0.09
C GLN A 259 -0.76 -6.09 1.15
N PRO A 260 0.53 -6.35 1.40
CA PRO A 260 0.97 -7.43 2.29
C PRO A 260 0.41 -7.31 3.72
N HIS A 261 0.37 -6.09 4.27
CA HIS A 261 -0.17 -5.86 5.61
C HIS A 261 -1.67 -6.16 5.73
N ALA A 262 -2.45 -5.96 4.67
CA ALA A 262 -3.86 -6.32 4.66
C ALA A 262 -4.02 -7.84 4.63
N ARG A 263 -3.23 -8.54 3.80
CA ARG A 263 -3.21 -10.01 3.74
C ARG A 263 -2.87 -10.65 5.09
N GLU A 264 -1.85 -10.15 5.76
CA GLU A 264 -1.48 -10.61 7.12
C GLU A 264 -2.60 -10.39 8.13
N LEU A 265 -3.29 -9.25 8.07
CA LEU A 265 -4.44 -8.97 8.93
C LEU A 265 -5.57 -9.96 8.68
N TYR A 266 -5.95 -10.19 7.42
CA TYR A 266 -7.04 -11.10 7.07
C TYR A 266 -6.73 -12.54 7.50
N ALA A 267 -5.50 -13.00 7.26
CA ALA A 267 -5.05 -14.32 7.72
C ALA A 267 -5.16 -14.46 9.25
N LYS A 268 -4.72 -13.45 10.01
CA LYS A 268 -4.83 -13.42 11.48
C LYS A 268 -6.29 -13.42 11.97
N LEU A 269 -7.19 -12.82 11.21
CA LEU A 269 -8.64 -12.79 11.52
C LEU A 269 -9.37 -14.07 11.08
N GLY A 270 -8.67 -15.06 10.53
CA GLY A 270 -9.22 -16.36 10.13
C GLY A 270 -9.81 -16.39 8.72
N TYR A 271 -9.59 -15.35 7.92
CA TYR A 271 -9.95 -15.37 6.50
C TYR A 271 -8.98 -16.24 5.71
N ARG A 272 -9.50 -17.00 4.74
CA ARG A 272 -8.73 -17.92 3.90
C ARG A 272 -8.83 -17.53 2.44
N ILE A 273 -7.76 -17.71 1.69
CA ILE A 273 -7.76 -17.53 0.23
C ILE A 273 -8.60 -18.64 -0.39
N VAL A 274 -9.60 -18.25 -1.19
CA VAL A 274 -10.48 -19.18 -1.92
C VAL A 274 -10.31 -19.10 -3.43
N LEU A 275 -9.81 -17.97 -3.93
CA LEU A 275 -9.50 -17.78 -5.33
C LEU A 275 -8.31 -16.82 -5.48
N GLU A 276 -7.43 -17.15 -6.42
CA GLU A 276 -6.41 -16.25 -6.95
C GLU A 276 -6.74 -16.00 -8.42
N THR A 277 -6.85 -14.73 -8.80
CA THR A 277 -7.13 -14.32 -10.18
C THR A 277 -6.21 -13.18 -10.56
N ASN A 278 -5.89 -13.07 -11.84
CA ASN A 278 -5.15 -11.93 -12.36
C ASN A 278 -6.14 -10.93 -12.94
N VAL A 279 -6.14 -9.71 -12.40
CA VAL A 279 -6.92 -8.61 -12.95
C VAL A 279 -5.98 -7.72 -13.73
N ARG A 280 -6.34 -7.44 -14.99
CA ARG A 280 -5.56 -6.58 -15.86
C ARG A 280 -5.77 -5.12 -15.49
N PHE A 281 -4.73 -4.49 -14.96
CA PHE A 281 -4.70 -3.06 -14.69
C PHE A 281 -3.83 -2.35 -15.73
N GLY A 282 -4.46 -1.85 -16.78
CA GLY A 282 -3.76 -1.28 -17.94
C GLY A 282 -2.98 -2.37 -18.68
N ASN A 283 -1.65 -2.26 -18.70
CA ASN A 283 -0.76 -3.19 -19.42
C ASN A 283 -0.11 -4.26 -18.53
N ALA A 284 -0.48 -4.35 -17.25
CA ALA A 284 0.06 -5.40 -16.38
C ALA A 284 -1.05 -6.17 -15.66
N ASP A 285 -0.79 -7.46 -15.50
CA ASP A 285 -1.63 -8.40 -14.79
C ASP A 285 -1.24 -8.38 -13.32
N VAL A 286 -2.21 -8.04 -12.47
CA VAL A 286 -1.99 -7.94 -11.02
C VAL A 286 -2.72 -9.10 -10.34
N PRO A 287 -2.02 -9.89 -9.51
CA PRO A 287 -2.66 -10.92 -8.73
C PRO A 287 -3.61 -10.29 -7.70
N VAL A 288 -4.85 -10.74 -7.74
CA VAL A 288 -5.92 -10.41 -6.80
C VAL A 288 -6.31 -11.68 -6.07
N TYR A 289 -6.24 -11.61 -4.74
CA TYR A 289 -6.62 -12.66 -3.84
C TYR A 289 -8.02 -12.39 -3.30
N LEU A 290 -8.89 -13.38 -3.43
CA LEU A 290 -10.18 -13.38 -2.77
C LEU A 290 -10.07 -14.16 -1.46
N TYR A 291 -10.45 -13.50 -0.38
CA TYR A 291 -10.52 -14.07 0.96
C TYR A 291 -11.97 -14.33 1.35
N ARG A 292 -12.22 -15.41 2.07
CA ARG A 292 -13.53 -15.79 2.61
C ARG A 292 -13.39 -16.18 4.09
N LYS A 293 -14.38 -15.81 4.89
CA LYS A 293 -14.57 -16.28 6.27
C LYS A 293 -16.01 -16.70 6.47
N ASP A 294 -16.22 -17.96 6.79
CA ASP A 294 -17.53 -18.54 7.06
C ASP A 294 -17.89 -18.37 8.55
N PHE A 295 -19.15 -18.03 8.83
CA PHE A 295 -19.67 -17.88 10.21
C PHE A 295 -20.52 -19.06 10.65
N MET A 296 -21.19 -19.71 9.69
CA MET A 296 -21.94 -20.92 9.96
C MET A 296 -21.04 -22.13 9.75
N GLY A 297 -21.09 -23.08 10.68
CA GLY A 297 -20.33 -24.33 10.66
C GLY A 297 -20.75 -25.28 9.55
N HIS A 298 -20.70 -24.84 8.28
CA HIS A 298 -20.49 -25.75 7.18
C HIS A 298 -19.09 -26.33 7.37
N LYS A 299 -19.05 -27.48 8.03
CA LYS A 299 -17.91 -28.39 7.93
C LYS A 299 -17.71 -28.64 6.43
N ASN A 300 -16.64 -28.08 5.88
CA ASN A 300 -16.21 -28.36 4.53
C ASN A 300 -16.11 -29.88 4.36
N PHE A 301 -16.84 -30.42 3.38
CA PHE A 301 -16.49 -31.69 2.75
C PHE A 301 -15.29 -31.48 1.83
#